data_AF-A0A925H5L7-F1
#
_entry.id   AF-A0A925H5L7-F1
#
_cell.length_a   1.000
_cell.length_b   1.000
_cell.length_c   1.000
_cell.angle_alpha   90.00
_cell.angle_beta   90.00
_cell.angle_gamma   90.00
#
_symmetry.space_group_name_H-M   'P 1'
#
loop_
_entity.id
_entity.type
_entity.pdbx_description
1 polymer ?
#
loop_
_entity_poly.entity_id
_entity_poly.type
_entity_poly.pdbx_seq_one_letter_code
_entity_poly.pdbx_strand_id
1 'polypeptide(L)'
;METLFTFDVPGVGTRAITGDDAGAAVSRLQQRVDSERDESEPHVRVTAEMIESTEEHPGLDEFVAKYRLVSNPANEGGDPPSSCMFETRGEEVEHVNGLDPRNVWTLLDCSDGAQWLSAGRQFVNRLGYFVTEEPWAEAGETYLYAA
;
A
#
# COMPACT_ATOMS: atom_id res chain seq x y z
N MET A 1 -12.05 -0.69 8.31
CA MET A 1 -10.78 -1.26 8.77
C MET A 1 -10.50 -2.44 7.87
N GLU A 2 -9.29 -2.57 7.38
CA GLU A 2 -8.82 -3.69 6.60
C GLU A 2 -7.93 -4.57 7.48
N THR A 3 -8.09 -5.89 7.35
CA THR A 3 -7.27 -6.86 8.08
C THR A 3 -6.11 -7.28 7.20
N LEU A 4 -4.89 -7.00 7.67
CA LEU A 4 -3.66 -7.45 7.05
C LEU A 4 -3.20 -8.75 7.72
N PHE A 5 -2.95 -9.76 6.90
CA PHE A 5 -2.41 -11.05 7.33
C PHE A 5 -0.98 -11.20 6.82
N THR A 6 -0.06 -11.44 7.73
CA THR A 6 1.35 -11.71 7.40
C THR A 6 1.62 -13.20 7.53
N PHE A 7 2.21 -13.79 6.49
CA PHE A 7 2.52 -15.21 6.40
C PHE A 7 4.03 -15.40 6.22
N ASP A 8 4.61 -16.38 6.92
CA ASP A 8 5.95 -16.90 6.59
C ASP A 8 5.79 -18.18 5.77
N VAL A 9 5.99 -18.07 4.46
CA VAL A 9 5.78 -19.19 3.53
C VAL A 9 7.13 -19.85 3.24
N PRO A 10 7.33 -21.14 3.60
CA PRO A 10 8.61 -21.80 3.40
C PRO A 10 9.06 -21.80 1.94
N GLY A 11 10.28 -21.29 1.68
CA GLY A 11 10.85 -21.19 0.34
C GLY A 11 10.40 -19.97 -0.48
N VAL A 12 9.37 -19.25 -0.04
CA VAL A 12 8.88 -18.01 -0.67
C VAL A 12 9.22 -16.78 0.18
N GLY A 13 9.26 -16.95 1.51
CA GLY A 13 9.52 -15.91 2.51
C GLY A 13 8.24 -15.24 3.00
N THR A 14 8.42 -14.10 3.68
CA THR A 14 7.32 -13.35 4.27
C THR A 14 6.45 -12.67 3.20
N ARG A 15 5.13 -12.75 3.38
CA ARG A 15 4.11 -12.18 2.47
C ARG A 15 2.95 -11.62 3.28
N ALA A 16 2.52 -10.42 2.90
CA ALA A 16 1.36 -9.77 3.48
C ALA A 16 0.20 -9.76 2.47
N ILE A 17 -1.03 -9.97 2.94
CA ILE A 17 -2.24 -9.88 2.09
C ILE A 17 -3.45 -9.44 2.91
N THR A 18 -4.41 -8.77 2.27
CA THR A 18 -5.69 -8.45 2.90
C THR A 18 -6.70 -9.57 2.75
N GLY A 19 -7.56 -9.72 3.77
CA GLY A 19 -8.64 -10.69 3.78
C GLY A 19 -9.76 -10.32 4.75
N ASP A 20 -10.97 -10.79 4.47
CA ASP A 20 -12.09 -10.69 5.41
C ASP A 20 -11.91 -11.67 6.59
N ASP A 21 -11.28 -12.81 6.31
CA ASP A 21 -10.94 -13.85 7.27
C ASP A 21 -9.68 -14.62 6.81
N ALA A 22 -9.15 -15.47 7.70
CA ALA A 22 -7.94 -16.25 7.43
C ALA A 22 -8.08 -17.19 6.22
N GLY A 23 -9.26 -17.75 5.96
CA GLY A 23 -9.51 -18.60 4.80
C GLY A 23 -9.50 -17.82 3.48
N ALA A 24 -10.09 -16.62 3.48
CA ALA A 24 -10.01 -15.69 2.35
C ALA A 24 -8.55 -15.27 2.08
N ALA A 25 -7.81 -14.91 3.13
CA ALA A 25 -6.40 -14.53 3.04
C ALA A 25 -5.53 -15.68 2.48
N VAL A 26 -5.68 -16.91 3.00
CA VAL A 26 -4.97 -18.10 2.50
C VAL A 26 -5.27 -18.34 1.02
N SER A 27 -6.54 -18.23 0.61
CA SER A 27 -6.94 -18.48 -0.77
C SER A 27 -6.38 -17.44 -1.74
N ARG A 28 -6.30 -16.17 -1.33
CA ARG A 28 -5.69 -15.10 -2.12
C ARG A 28 -4.17 -15.28 -2.22
N LEU A 29 -3.51 -15.56 -1.09
CA LEU A 29 -2.06 -15.75 -1.08
C LEU A 29 -1.66 -16.99 -1.90
N GLN A 30 -2.42 -18.09 -1.82
CA GLN A 30 -2.18 -19.26 -2.65
C GLN A 30 -2.20 -18.92 -4.15
N GLN A 31 -3.22 -18.17 -4.59
CA GLN A 31 -3.31 -17.74 -6.00
C GLN A 31 -2.13 -16.86 -6.42
N ARG A 32 -1.71 -15.94 -5.55
CA ARG A 32 -0.55 -15.08 -5.81
C ARG A 32 0.73 -15.89 -5.94
N VAL A 33 1.01 -16.76 -4.97
CA VAL A 33 2.15 -17.68 -4.99
C VAL A 33 2.14 -18.54 -6.25
N ASP A 34 0.99 -19.11 -6.61
CA ASP A 34 0.86 -19.93 -7.82
C ASP A 34 1.11 -19.14 -9.12
N SER A 35 0.75 -17.85 -9.16
CA SER A 35 0.94 -16.98 -10.32
C SER A 35 2.38 -16.46 -10.48
N GLU A 36 3.10 -16.29 -9.36
CA GLU A 36 4.48 -15.81 -9.34
C GLU A 36 5.51 -16.94 -9.51
N ARG A 37 5.09 -18.20 -9.28
CA ARG A 37 5.95 -19.38 -9.32
C ARG A 37 6.40 -19.73 -10.75
N ASP A 38 7.67 -20.08 -10.91
CA ASP A 38 8.18 -20.70 -12.13
C ASP A 38 7.76 -22.19 -12.22
N GLU A 39 7.48 -22.71 -13.43
CA GLU A 39 7.05 -24.11 -13.61
C GLU A 39 8.07 -25.15 -13.11
N SER A 40 9.35 -24.76 -13.00
CA SER A 40 10.43 -25.61 -12.49
C SER A 40 10.49 -25.68 -10.96
N GLU A 41 9.82 -24.78 -10.24
CA GLU A 41 9.79 -24.74 -8.79
C GLU A 41 8.69 -25.66 -8.22
N PRO A 42 8.92 -26.29 -7.05
CA PRO A 42 7.89 -27.11 -6.42
C PRO A 42 6.69 -26.26 -5.99
N HIS A 43 5.49 -26.85 -6.12
CA HIS A 43 4.27 -26.23 -5.59
C HIS A 43 4.35 -26.08 -4.06
N VAL A 44 4.12 -24.87 -3.57
CA VAL A 44 3.98 -24.59 -2.14
C VAL A 44 2.50 -24.39 -1.82
N ARG A 45 2.02 -25.09 -0.78
CA ARG A 45 0.66 -24.96 -0.29
C ARG A 45 0.63 -24.01 0.90
N VAL A 46 -0.07 -22.89 0.75
CA VAL A 46 -0.34 -21.92 1.81
C VAL A 46 -1.42 -22.47 2.73
N THR A 47 -1.21 -22.37 4.04
CA THR A 47 -2.19 -22.74 5.07
C THR A 47 -2.28 -21.65 6.14
N ALA A 48 -3.39 -21.63 6.90
CA ALA A 48 -3.57 -20.66 7.98
C ALA A 48 -2.55 -20.85 9.13
N GLU A 49 -1.90 -22.00 9.22
CA GLU A 49 -0.84 -22.26 10.21
C GLU A 49 0.44 -21.47 9.92
N MET A 50 0.58 -20.94 8.70
CA MET A 50 1.71 -20.09 8.28
C MET A 50 1.50 -18.61 8.63
N ILE A 51 0.35 -18.23 9.19
CA ILE A 51 0.09 -16.84 9.61
C ILE A 51 0.96 -16.51 10.81
N GLU A 52 1.83 -15.51 10.66
CA GLU A 52 2.66 -14.97 11.73
C GLU A 52 1.94 -13.86 12.51
N SER A 53 1.22 -12.98 11.82
CA SER A 53 0.47 -11.89 12.45
C SER A 53 -0.84 -11.56 11.73
N THR A 54 -1.75 -10.94 12.47
CA THR A 54 -3.00 -10.38 11.96
C THR A 54 -3.21 -9.02 12.60
N GLU A 55 -3.29 -7.98 11.79
CA GLU A 55 -3.35 -6.60 12.26
C GLU A 55 -4.45 -5.85 11.50
N GLU A 56 -5.23 -5.04 12.21
CA GLU A 56 -6.27 -4.20 11.62
C GLU A 56 -5.74 -2.79 11.41
N HIS A 57 -5.88 -2.30 10.19
CA HIS A 57 -5.44 -0.96 9.81
C HIS A 57 -6.55 -0.19 9.09
N PRO A 58 -6.54 1.15 9.19
CA PRO A 58 -7.43 1.95 8.38
C PRO A 58 -7.01 1.80 6.90
N GLY A 59 -7.99 1.55 6.04
CA GLY A 59 -7.78 1.25 4.62
C GLY A 59 -7.85 2.46 3.71
N LEU A 60 -7.67 2.22 2.42
CA LEU A 60 -7.76 3.27 1.39
C LEU A 60 -9.13 3.96 1.38
N ASP A 61 -10.21 3.22 1.59
CA ASP A 61 -11.57 3.76 1.67
C ASP A 61 -11.72 4.76 2.82
N GLU A 62 -11.08 4.50 3.96
CA GLU A 62 -11.11 5.41 5.11
C GLU A 62 -10.25 6.65 4.86
N PHE A 63 -9.12 6.46 4.18
CA PHE A 63 -8.26 7.56 3.78
C PHE A 63 -9.01 8.54 2.87
N VAL A 64 -9.65 8.07 1.80
CA VAL A 64 -10.38 8.93 0.84
C VAL A 64 -11.69 9.49 1.42
N ALA A 65 -12.26 8.85 2.45
CA ALA A 65 -13.39 9.40 3.19
C ALA A 65 -12.96 10.57 4.11
N LYS A 66 -11.72 10.53 4.63
CA LYS A 66 -11.18 11.53 5.56
C LYS A 66 -10.50 12.70 4.85
N TYR A 67 -9.77 12.43 3.77
CA TYR A 67 -8.94 13.42 3.09
C TYR A 67 -9.33 13.55 1.63
N ARG A 68 -9.42 14.79 1.14
CA ARG A 68 -9.69 15.06 -0.27
C ARG A 68 -8.39 15.11 -1.03
N LEU A 69 -8.26 14.19 -1.98
CA LEU A 69 -7.10 14.13 -2.86
C LEU A 69 -7.10 15.27 -3.87
N VAL A 70 -5.95 15.91 -4.00
CA VAL A 70 -5.68 16.88 -5.07
C VAL A 70 -5.34 16.12 -6.34
N SER A 71 -6.05 16.44 -7.43
CA SER A 71 -5.78 15.85 -8.74
C SER A 71 -4.39 16.22 -9.24
N ASN A 72 -3.67 15.26 -9.82
CA ASN A 72 -2.38 15.52 -10.45
C ASN A 72 -2.62 15.95 -11.92
N PRO A 73 -2.27 17.19 -12.32
CA PRO A 73 -2.45 17.66 -13.70
C PRO A 73 -1.60 16.91 -14.73
N ALA A 74 -0.56 16.18 -14.31
CA ALA A 74 0.24 15.37 -15.23
C ALA A 74 -0.44 14.03 -15.60
N ASN A 75 -1.43 13.60 -14.80
CA ASN A 75 -2.13 12.33 -14.94
C ASN A 75 -3.61 12.54 -15.36
N GLU A 76 -3.85 13.42 -16.32
CA GLU A 76 -5.19 13.66 -16.88
C GLU A 76 -5.72 12.38 -17.56
N GLY A 77 -6.80 11.82 -16.99
CA GLY A 77 -7.55 10.71 -17.59
C GLY A 77 -7.49 9.37 -16.86
N GLY A 78 -6.76 9.27 -15.74
CA GLY A 78 -6.85 8.11 -14.85
C GLY A 78 -7.99 8.22 -13.82
N ASP A 79 -8.38 7.10 -13.24
CA ASP A 79 -9.35 7.06 -12.14
C ASP A 79 -8.67 7.35 -10.78
N PRO A 80 -9.31 8.13 -9.89
CA PRO A 80 -8.85 8.26 -8.51
C PRO A 80 -8.88 6.91 -7.79
N PRO A 81 -7.94 6.64 -6.86
CA PRO A 81 -6.89 7.56 -6.43
C PRO A 81 -5.66 7.59 -7.34
N SER A 82 -5.49 6.63 -8.26
CA SER A 82 -4.29 6.51 -9.11
C SER A 82 -3.95 7.78 -9.90
N SER A 83 -4.95 8.50 -10.42
CA SER A 83 -4.73 9.78 -11.12
C SER A 83 -4.34 10.96 -10.22
N CYS A 84 -4.46 10.82 -8.90
CA CYS A 84 -4.03 11.83 -7.93
C CYS A 84 -2.59 11.60 -7.44
N MET A 85 -1.92 10.53 -7.89
CA MET A 85 -0.55 10.25 -7.50
C MET A 85 0.43 11.13 -8.26
N PHE A 86 1.39 11.72 -7.53
CA PHE A 86 2.51 12.49 -8.05
C PHE A 86 3.78 11.66 -8.07
N GLU A 87 4.57 11.81 -9.13
CA GLU A 87 5.83 11.09 -9.30
C GLU A 87 6.93 11.52 -8.31
N THR A 88 7.91 10.64 -8.14
CA THR A 88 9.01 10.84 -7.17
C THR A 88 10.22 11.59 -7.73
N ARG A 89 10.14 12.04 -8.99
CA ARG A 89 11.20 12.66 -9.80
C ARG A 89 10.64 13.75 -10.72
N GLY A 90 11.53 14.60 -11.25
CA GLY A 90 11.15 15.63 -12.23
C GLY A 90 10.38 16.81 -11.61
N GLU A 91 9.54 17.45 -12.41
CA GLU A 91 8.81 18.67 -12.03
C GLU A 91 7.73 18.39 -10.97
N GLU A 92 7.16 17.19 -10.96
CA GLU A 92 6.11 16.80 -9.99
C GLU A 92 6.64 16.74 -8.56
N VAL A 93 7.83 16.18 -8.34
CA VAL A 93 8.43 16.16 -7.00
C VAL A 93 8.86 17.56 -6.55
N GLU A 94 9.26 18.44 -7.48
CA GLU A 94 9.54 19.84 -7.16
C GLU A 94 8.26 20.58 -6.73
N HIS A 95 7.15 20.33 -7.42
CA HIS A 95 5.84 20.83 -7.03
C HIS A 95 5.46 20.37 -5.62
N VAL A 96 5.48 19.06 -5.36
CA VAL A 96 5.19 18.48 -4.04
C VAL A 96 6.11 19.06 -2.96
N ASN A 97 7.38 19.31 -3.28
CA ASN A 97 8.33 19.88 -2.33
C ASN A 97 8.05 21.32 -1.93
N GLY A 98 7.36 22.08 -2.79
CA GLY A 98 6.93 23.45 -2.53
C GLY A 98 5.63 23.57 -1.73
N LEU A 99 4.90 22.47 -1.53
CA LEU A 99 3.67 22.43 -0.76
C LEU A 99 3.94 22.34 0.75
N ASP A 100 2.90 22.59 1.55
CA ASP A 100 2.97 22.33 3.00
C ASP A 100 3.21 20.82 3.21
N PRO A 101 4.30 20.41 3.91
CA PRO A 101 4.58 19.00 4.17
C PRO A 101 3.47 18.30 4.96
N ARG A 102 2.58 19.05 5.61
CA ARG A 102 1.40 18.51 6.29
C ARG A 102 0.31 18.04 5.34
N ASN A 103 0.31 18.49 4.09
CA ASN A 103 -0.66 18.08 3.09
C ASN A 103 -0.14 16.94 2.21
N VAL A 104 1.10 16.49 2.42
CA VAL A 104 1.76 15.47 1.62
C VAL A 104 1.73 14.13 2.34
N TRP A 105 1.40 13.10 1.58
CA TRP A 105 1.43 11.70 1.96
C TRP A 105 2.37 10.95 1.03
N THR A 106 3.12 9.99 1.55
CA THR A 106 4.00 9.16 0.72
C THR A 106 3.41 7.77 0.58
N LEU A 107 3.31 7.28 -0.65
CA LEU A 107 3.04 5.88 -0.93
C LEU A 107 4.34 5.10 -0.81
N LEU A 108 4.37 4.17 0.13
CA LEU A 108 5.51 3.31 0.44
C LEU A 108 5.26 1.90 -0.07
N ASP A 109 6.32 1.27 -0.57
CA ASP A 109 6.37 -0.16 -0.84
C ASP A 109 7.13 -0.83 0.31
N CYS A 110 6.41 -1.56 1.16
CA CYS A 110 7.03 -2.27 2.26
C CYS A 110 7.50 -3.65 1.80
N SER A 111 8.50 -4.20 2.51
CA SER A 111 8.78 -5.63 2.44
C SER A 111 7.47 -6.38 2.69
N ASP A 112 7.29 -7.50 2.00
CA ASP A 112 6.10 -8.38 2.08
C ASP A 112 4.96 -8.01 1.12
N GLY A 113 5.13 -6.98 0.29
CA GLY A 113 4.24 -6.66 -0.83
C GLY A 113 3.01 -5.82 -0.47
N ALA A 114 2.94 -5.36 0.79
CA ALA A 114 1.96 -4.38 1.23
C ALA A 114 2.45 -2.96 0.94
N GLN A 115 1.54 -2.14 0.42
CA GLN A 115 1.74 -0.73 0.14
C GLN A 115 0.99 0.11 1.15
N TRP A 116 1.64 1.19 1.61
CA TRP A 116 1.14 2.02 2.69
C TRP A 116 1.18 3.49 2.32
N LEU A 117 0.14 4.23 2.67
CA LEU A 117 0.19 5.68 2.72
C LEU A 117 0.72 6.09 4.09
N SER A 118 1.75 6.93 4.12
CA SER A 118 2.33 7.45 5.35
C SER A 118 2.33 8.98 5.35
N ALA A 119 1.95 9.57 6.49
CA ALA A 119 1.94 11.01 6.67
C ALA A 119 3.34 11.63 6.49
N GLY A 120 3.40 12.68 5.68
CA GLY A 120 4.62 13.42 5.40
C GLY A 120 5.42 12.87 4.23
N ARG A 121 6.57 13.51 3.97
CA ARG A 121 7.50 13.17 2.89
C ARG A 121 8.53 12.16 3.36
N GLN A 122 8.44 10.93 2.87
CA GLN A 122 9.45 9.90 3.09
C GLN A 122 10.41 9.87 1.90
N PHE A 123 11.69 9.64 2.17
CA PHE A 123 12.73 9.65 1.13
C PHE A 123 13.18 8.24 0.70
N VAL A 124 12.75 7.20 1.41
CA VAL A 124 13.17 5.80 1.20
C VAL A 124 11.93 4.94 0.90
N ASN A 125 12.09 3.93 0.06
CA ASN A 125 11.06 2.94 -0.30
C ASN A 125 9.72 3.57 -0.73
N ARG A 126 9.79 4.66 -1.49
CA ARG A 126 8.63 5.43 -1.96
C ARG A 126 8.31 5.11 -3.41
N LEU A 127 7.03 4.94 -3.71
CA LEU A 127 6.49 4.77 -5.06
C LEU A 127 5.96 6.08 -5.64
N GLY A 128 5.43 6.96 -4.79
CA GLY A 128 4.80 8.21 -5.21
C GLY A 128 4.37 9.05 -4.02
N TYR A 129 3.81 10.22 -4.31
CA TYR A 129 3.21 11.10 -3.31
C TYR A 129 1.74 11.33 -3.61
N PHE A 130 0.95 11.53 -2.57
CA PHE A 130 -0.40 12.06 -2.65
C PHE A 130 -0.45 13.40 -1.94
N VAL A 131 -1.26 14.31 -2.49
CA VAL A 131 -1.49 15.62 -1.90
C VAL A 131 -2.96 15.69 -1.49
N THR A 132 -3.20 16.23 -0.31
CA THR A 132 -4.55 16.35 0.29
C THR A 132 -4.88 17.82 0.53
N GLU A 133 -6.16 18.20 0.43
CA GLU A 133 -6.59 19.58 0.74
C GLU A 133 -6.41 19.88 2.24
N GLU A 134 -6.68 18.89 3.08
CA GLU A 134 -6.55 18.98 4.53
C GLU A 134 -5.17 18.47 5.00
N PRO A 135 -4.53 19.13 6.00
CA PRO A 135 -3.30 18.60 6.57
C PRO A 135 -3.55 17.32 7.37
N TRP A 136 -2.59 16.40 7.39
CA TRP A 136 -2.64 15.23 8.27
C TRP A 136 -2.75 15.63 9.74
N ALA A 137 -3.48 14.81 10.50
CA ALA A 137 -3.82 15.09 11.88
C ALA A 137 -2.64 14.81 12.81
N GLU A 138 -2.00 13.65 12.63
CA GLU A 138 -0.94 13.16 13.50
C GLU A 138 0.30 12.74 12.70
N ALA A 139 1.47 13.00 13.27
CA ALA A 139 2.72 12.54 12.67
C ALA A 139 2.80 11.01 12.79
N GLY A 140 3.12 10.33 11.68
CA GLY A 140 3.18 8.87 11.63
C GLY A 140 1.84 8.19 11.39
N GLU A 141 0.78 8.95 11.07
CA GLU A 141 -0.48 8.38 10.60
C GLU A 141 -0.25 7.57 9.31
N THR A 142 -0.86 6.37 9.24
CA THR A 142 -0.69 5.44 8.12
C THR A 142 -1.99 4.78 7.71
N TYR A 143 -2.16 4.53 6.41
CA TYR A 143 -3.28 3.80 5.83
C TYR A 143 -2.80 2.70 4.91
N LEU A 144 -3.47 1.55 4.93
CA LEU A 144 -3.19 0.47 3.99
C LEU A 144 -3.71 0.87 2.60
N TYR A 145 -2.86 0.78 1.59
CA TYR A 145 -3.19 1.13 0.20
C TYR A 145 -3.55 -0.09 -0.63
N ALA A 146 -2.70 -1.13 -0.55
CA ALA A 146 -2.88 -2.41 -1.25
C ALA A 146 -2.03 -3.48 -0.57
N ALA A 147 -2.45 -4.75 -0.61
CA ALA A 147 -1.63 -5.90 -0.24
C ALA A 147 -2.08 -7.16 -1.00
#